data_AF-A0A7Z9A3G7-F1
#
_entry.id   AF-A0A7Z9A3G7-F1
#
_cell.length_a   1.000
_cell.length_b   1.000
_cell.length_c   1.000
_cell.angle_alpha   90.00
_cell.angle_beta   90.00
_cell.angle_gamma   90.00
#
_symmetry.space_group_name_H-M   'P 1'
#
loop_
_entity.id
_entity.type
_entity.pdbx_description
1 polymer ?
#
loop_
_entity_poly.entity_id
_entity_poly.type
_entity_poly.pdbx_seq_one_letter_code
_entity_poly.pdbx_strand_id
1 'polypeptide(L)'
;MVLISPVTSQNDDLQRTIEQLHYQGAEDILVSAPQQSAYGYQVGYNHPELQYTLDGKRYYILWLTEESKLAQYKAQRIAANDPEHGGIEIRTVREYDDPATKTFIRSAS
;
A
#
# COMPACT_ATOMS: atom_id res chain seq x y z
N MET A 1 -5.49 11.63 11.14
CA MET A 1 -5.50 11.11 9.76
C MET A 1 -4.06 10.82 9.38
N VAL A 2 -3.73 9.58 9.03
CA VAL A 2 -2.38 9.23 8.56
C VAL A 2 -2.36 9.45 7.05
N LEU A 3 -1.35 10.17 6.57
CA LEU A 3 -1.16 10.48 5.15
C LEU A 3 0.10 9.76 4.66
N ILE A 4 0.00 9.10 3.51
CA ILE A 4 1.12 8.43 2.84
C ILE A 4 1.57 9.16 1.58
N SER A 5 0.77 10.11 1.09
CA SER A 5 0.98 10.80 -0.17
C SER A 5 0.33 12.18 -0.17
N PRO A 6 0.82 13.15 -0.97
CA PRO A 6 0.06 14.37 -1.24
C PRO A 6 -1.22 14.11 -2.05
N VAL A 7 -1.37 12.94 -2.67
CA VAL A 7 -2.55 12.58 -3.48
C VAL A 7 -3.72 12.16 -2.58
N THR A 8 -4.80 12.94 -2.57
CA THR A 8 -5.96 12.71 -1.70
C THR A 8 -6.58 11.33 -1.87
N SER A 9 -6.77 10.87 -3.11
CA SER A 9 -7.40 9.58 -3.38
C SER A 9 -6.59 8.37 -2.87
N GLN A 10 -5.26 8.48 -2.83
CA GLN A 10 -4.40 7.44 -2.24
C GLN A 10 -4.57 7.37 -0.72
N ASN A 11 -4.71 8.52 -0.06
CA ASN A 11 -4.98 8.55 1.38
C ASN A 11 -6.37 7.98 1.71
N ASP A 12 -7.39 8.28 0.90
CA ASP A 12 -8.73 7.73 1.08
C ASP A 12 -8.75 6.21 0.88
N ASP A 13 -8.06 5.71 -0.16
CA ASP A 13 -7.96 4.28 -0.43
C ASP A 13 -7.20 3.54 0.68
N LEU A 14 -6.13 4.14 1.22
CA LEU A 14 -5.44 3.63 2.40
C LEU A 14 -6.39 3.47 3.59
N GLN A 15 -7.18 4.51 3.92
CA GLN A 15 -8.10 4.44 5.07
C GLN A 15 -9.15 3.35 4.87
N ARG A 16 -9.77 3.25 3.68
CA ARG A 16 -10.72 2.17 3.35
C ARG A 16 -10.07 0.79 3.45
N THR A 17 -8.81 0.68 3.04
CA THR A 17 -8.06 -0.59 3.11
C THR A 17 -7.81 -1.00 4.55
N ILE A 18 -7.41 -0.06 5.42
CA ILE A 18 -7.21 -0.33 6.85
C ILE A 18 -8.52 -0.81 7.49
N GLU A 19 -9.64 -0.16 7.18
CA GLU A 19 -10.97 -0.59 7.66
C GLU A 19 -11.29 -2.02 7.21
N GLN A 20 -11.10 -2.33 5.92
CA GLN A 20 -11.31 -3.68 5.39
C GLN A 20 -10.41 -4.73 6.03
N LEU A 21 -9.14 -4.41 6.24
CA LEU A 21 -8.17 -5.28 6.89
C LEU A 21 -8.56 -5.59 8.33
N HIS A 22 -9.09 -4.61 9.07
CA HIS A 22 -9.65 -4.87 10.39
C HIS A 22 -10.83 -5.84 10.35
N TYR A 23 -11.74 -5.73 9.36
CA TYR A 23 -12.83 -6.71 9.19
C TYR A 23 -12.33 -8.11 8.82
N GLN A 24 -11.17 -8.21 8.18
CA GLN A 24 -10.52 -9.48 7.83
C GLN A 24 -9.72 -10.09 8.99
N GLY A 25 -9.61 -9.40 10.14
CA GLY A 25 -8.82 -9.86 11.28
C GLY A 25 -7.32 -9.60 11.16
N ALA A 26 -6.91 -8.66 10.29
CA ALA A 26 -5.53 -8.23 10.24
C ALA A 26 -5.13 -7.48 11.52
N GLU A 27 -3.91 -7.74 11.97
CA GLU A 27 -3.31 -7.17 13.16
C GLU A 27 -2.02 -6.42 12.79
N ASP A 28 -1.48 -5.68 13.77
CA ASP A 28 -0.21 -4.96 13.65
C ASP A 28 -0.07 -4.15 12.33
N ILE A 29 -1.09 -3.32 12.10
CA ILE A 29 -1.19 -2.47 10.93
C ILE A 29 -0.29 -1.25 11.13
N LEU A 30 0.74 -1.12 10.31
CA LEU A 30 1.72 -0.02 10.36
C LEU A 30 1.71 0.75 9.04
N VAL A 31 1.63 2.07 9.14
CA VAL A 31 1.57 2.98 8.00
C VAL A 31 2.88 3.75 7.90
N SER A 32 3.56 3.67 6.75
CA SER A 32 4.83 4.37 6.48
C SER A 32 5.91 4.17 7.56
N ALA A 33 5.89 3.05 8.28
CA ALA A 33 6.87 2.70 9.30
C ALA A 33 8.06 1.93 8.69
N PRO A 34 9.22 1.84 9.37
CA PRO A 34 10.27 0.92 8.97
C PRO A 34 9.72 -0.50 8.78
N GLN A 35 10.23 -1.21 7.77
CA GLN A 35 9.78 -2.55 7.42
C GLN A 35 10.00 -3.52 8.58
N GLN A 36 8.94 -4.21 8.99
CA GLN A 36 8.96 -5.23 10.03
C GLN A 36 8.54 -6.59 9.48
N SER A 37 9.07 -7.67 10.06
CA SER A 37 8.60 -9.04 9.85
C SER A 37 7.29 -9.30 10.59
N ALA A 38 6.66 -10.47 10.38
CA ALA A 38 5.43 -10.86 11.10
C ALA A 38 5.59 -10.92 12.63
N TYR A 39 6.82 -11.09 13.13
CA TYR A 39 7.15 -11.14 14.56
C TYR A 39 7.46 -9.76 15.17
N GLY A 40 7.35 -8.67 14.40
CA GLY A 40 7.63 -7.31 14.85
C GLY A 40 9.11 -6.90 14.82
N TYR A 41 10.01 -7.78 14.32
CA TYR A 41 11.40 -7.40 14.13
C TYR A 41 11.56 -6.48 12.92
N GLN A 42 12.27 -5.36 13.07
CA GLN A 42 12.66 -4.53 11.93
C GLN A 42 13.63 -5.31 11.03
N VAL A 43 13.24 -5.50 9.77
CA VAL A 43 14.02 -6.23 8.75
C VAL A 43 14.61 -5.30 7.68
N GLY A 44 14.24 -4.02 7.69
CA GLY A 44 14.83 -3.03 6.82
C GLY A 44 14.37 -1.60 7.12
N TYR A 45 15.09 -0.63 6.54
CA TYR A 45 14.74 0.79 6.60
C TYR A 45 13.80 1.23 5.47
N ASN A 46 13.28 0.29 4.67
CA ASN A 46 12.23 0.64 3.72
C ASN A 46 10.99 1.08 4.51
N HIS A 47 10.24 2.02 3.94
CA HIS A 47 8.95 2.46 4.45
C HIS A 47 7.87 2.07 3.44
N PRO A 48 7.35 0.82 3.49
CA PRO A 48 6.15 0.46 2.77
C PRO A 48 5.03 1.42 3.17
N GLU A 49 4.19 1.82 2.22
CA GLU A 49 3.05 2.70 2.48
C GLU A 49 2.12 2.07 3.53
N LEU A 50 1.88 0.76 3.42
CA LEU A 50 1.21 -0.03 4.46
C LEU A 50 1.90 -1.39 4.64
N GLN A 51 1.91 -1.87 5.88
CA GLN A 51 2.23 -3.25 6.22
C GLN A 51 1.29 -3.76 7.32
N TYR A 52 0.92 -5.04 7.28
CA TYR A 52 -0.02 -5.65 8.23
C TYR A 52 0.26 -7.14 8.40
N THR A 53 -0.13 -7.71 9.53
CA THR A 53 -0.02 -9.14 9.80
C THR A 53 -1.38 -9.79 9.64
N LEU A 54 -1.47 -10.86 8.85
CA LEU A 54 -2.68 -11.67 8.68
C LEU A 54 -2.26 -13.14 8.62
N ASP A 55 -2.95 -14.00 9.37
CA ASP A 55 -2.66 -15.44 9.45
C ASP A 55 -1.17 -15.77 9.72
N GLY A 56 -0.53 -14.97 10.59
CA GLY A 56 0.87 -15.14 10.97
C GLY A 56 1.89 -14.73 9.90
N LYS A 57 1.46 -14.07 8.82
CA LYS A 57 2.30 -13.59 7.72
C LYS A 57 2.23 -12.08 7.59
N ARG A 58 3.36 -11.46 7.25
CA ARG A 58 3.46 -10.02 6.98
C ARG A 58 3.16 -9.73 5.52
N TYR A 59 2.24 -8.82 5.27
CA TYR A 59 1.90 -8.32 3.95
C TYR A 59 2.24 -6.84 3.82
N TYR A 60 2.50 -6.42 2.58
CA TYR A 60 2.89 -5.05 2.24
C TYR A 60 2.02 -4.52 1.12
N ILE A 61 1.60 -3.26 1.19
CA ILE A 61 0.92 -2.57 0.09
C ILE A 61 1.71 -1.33 -0.28
N LEU A 62 1.96 -1.17 -1.57
CA LEU A 62 2.64 -0.03 -2.17
C LEU A 62 1.66 0.75 -3.04
N TRP A 63 1.31 1.99 -2.66
CA TRP A 63 0.52 2.87 -3.53
C TRP A 63 1.43 3.55 -4.55
N LEU A 64 1.68 2.86 -5.65
CA LEU A 64 2.55 3.27 -6.75
C LEU A 64 1.91 2.87 -8.08
N THR A 65 2.35 3.50 -9.17
CA THR A 65 2.00 3.02 -10.52
C THR A 65 2.69 1.68 -10.77
N GLU A 66 1.90 0.64 -11.05
CA GLU A 66 2.36 -0.75 -11.15
C GLU A 66 3.49 -0.94 -12.16
N GLU A 67 3.39 -0.29 -13.32
CA GLU A 67 4.41 -0.36 -14.38
C GLU A 67 5.64 0.51 -14.11
N SER A 68 5.68 1.25 -13.00
CA SER A 68 6.82 2.10 -12.68
C SER A 68 8.03 1.28 -12.21
N LYS A 69 9.22 1.64 -12.69
CA LYS A 69 10.49 1.08 -12.21
C LYS A 69 10.65 1.24 -10.68
N LEU A 70 10.07 2.30 -10.11
CA LEU A 70 10.08 2.54 -8.67
C LEU A 70 9.30 1.45 -7.91
N ALA A 71 8.10 1.09 -8.38
CA ALA A 71 7.29 0.05 -7.76
C ALA A 71 8.01 -1.31 -7.80
N GLN A 72 8.58 -1.67 -8.95
CA GLN A 72 9.35 -2.90 -9.11
C GLN A 72 10.56 -2.93 -8.17
N TYR A 73 11.33 -1.85 -8.09
CA TYR A 73 12.51 -1.76 -7.22
C TYR A 73 12.14 -1.82 -5.72
N LYS A 74 11.08 -1.12 -5.31
CA LYS A 74 10.59 -1.18 -3.93
C LYS A 74 10.14 -2.59 -3.55
N ALA A 75 9.33 -3.23 -4.39
CA ALA A 75 8.84 -4.58 -4.15
C ALA A 75 10.00 -5.59 -4.05
N GLN A 76 10.98 -5.54 -4.94
CA GLN A 76 12.18 -6.39 -4.88
C GLN A 76 12.95 -6.23 -3.57
N ARG A 77 13.12 -5.00 -3.08
CA ARG A 77 13.83 -4.75 -1.81
C ARG A 77 13.04 -5.22 -0.60
N ILE A 78 11.72 -5.05 -0.59
CA ILE A 78 10.86 -5.56 0.47
C ILE A 78 10.95 -7.09 0.51
N ALA A 79 10.84 -7.75 -0.64
CA ALA A 79 10.95 -9.20 -0.75
C ALA A 79 12.34 -9.72 -0.31
N ALA A 80 13.40 -9.02 -0.67
CA ALA A 80 14.76 -9.39 -0.26
C ALA A 80 14.98 -9.25 1.26
N ASN A 81 14.35 -8.26 1.90
CA ASN A 81 14.47 -8.04 3.35
C ASN A 81 13.58 -8.99 4.18
N ASP A 82 12.42 -9.39 3.65
CA ASP A 82 11.51 -10.33 4.31
C ASP A 82 11.16 -11.51 3.38
N PRO A 83 12.05 -12.50 3.23
CA PRO A 83 11.81 -13.64 2.34
C PRO A 83 10.59 -14.50 2.71
N GLU A 84 10.04 -14.35 3.92
CA GLU A 84 8.92 -15.13 4.41
C GLU A 84 7.56 -14.41 4.31
N HIS A 85 7.53 -13.22 3.70
CA HIS A 85 6.34 -12.39 3.57
C HIS A 85 5.14 -13.15 2.97
N GLY A 86 3.94 -12.76 3.36
CA GLY A 86 2.68 -13.27 2.80
C GLY A 86 2.39 -12.75 1.40
N GLY A 87 2.84 -11.53 1.09
CA GLY A 87 2.63 -10.93 -0.22
C GLY A 87 2.99 -9.44 -0.28
N ILE A 88 3.21 -8.94 -1.49
CA ILE A 88 3.42 -7.53 -1.78
C ILE A 88 2.42 -7.13 -2.85
N GLU A 89 1.49 -6.24 -2.51
CA GLU A 89 0.53 -5.68 -3.45
C GLU A 89 1.03 -4.32 -3.93
N ILE A 90 1.00 -4.08 -5.25
CA ILE A 90 1.19 -2.75 -5.82
C ILE A 90 -0.16 -2.24 -6.27
N ARG A 91 -0.60 -1.10 -5.74
CA ARG A 91 -1.90 -0.52 -6.03
C ARG A 91 -1.77 0.83 -6.72
N THR A 92 -2.29 0.92 -7.93
CA THR A 92 -2.36 2.17 -8.69
C THR A 92 -3.70 2.87 -8.41
N VAL A 93 -3.67 3.98 -7.68
CA VAL A 93 -4.84 4.86 -7.48
C VAL A 93 -4.59 6.19 -8.17
N ARG A 94 -5.49 6.56 -9.10
CA ARG A 94 -5.45 7.85 -9.80
C ARG A 94 -6.04 8.96 -8.93
N GLU A 95 -5.56 10.18 -9.11
CA GLU A 95 -6.13 11.35 -8.43
C GLU A 95 -7.55 11.62 -8.91
N TYR A 96 -8.44 12.11 -8.02
CA TYR A 96 -9.83 12.37 -8.38
C TYR A 96 -9.97 13.37 -9.55
N ASP A 97 -9.05 14.33 -9.65
CA ASP A 97 -9.02 15.36 -10.70
C ASP A 97 -8.07 15.05 -11.87
N ASP A 98 -7.58 13.81 -11.98
CA ASP A 98 -6.73 13.40 -13.09
C ASP A 98 -7.43 13.71 -14.45
N PRO A 99 -6.81 14.51 -15.35
CA PRO A 99 -7.41 14.80 -16.66
C PRO A 99 -7.74 13.54 -17.48
N ALA A 100 -7.07 12.41 -17.22
CA ALA A 100 -7.38 11.13 -17.84
C ALA A 100 -8.69 10.48 -17.32
N THR A 101 -9.15 10.82 -16.11
CA THR A 101 -10.45 10.36 -15.56
C THR A 101 -11.57 11.37 -15.84
N LYS A 102 -11.24 12.65 -16.03
CA LYS A 102 -12.18 13.73 -16.39
C LYS A 102 -12.89 13.54 -17.74
N THR A 103 -12.34 12.72 -18.62
CA THR A 103 -12.83 12.56 -20.00
C THR A 103 -14.10 11.68 -20.11
N PHE A 104 -14.52 11.00 -19.03
CA PHE A 104 -15.66 10.06 -19.08
C PHE A 104 -17.00 10.60 -18.57
N ILE A 105 -17.09 11.84 -18.08
CA ILE A 105 -18.38 12.49 -17.81
C ILE A 105 -18.66 13.53 -18.90
N ARG A 106 -18.78 13.06 -20.14
CA ARG A 106 -19.66 13.75 -21.09
C ARG A 106 -21.06 13.28 -20.77
N SER A 107 -21.79 14.06 -19.99
CA SER A 107 -23.24 13.94 -19.86
C SER A 107 -23.82 13.86 -21.28
N ALA A 108 -24.41 12.73 -21.61
CA ALA A 108 -25.33 12.65 -22.74
C ALA A 108 -26.61 13.38 -22.32
N SER A 109 -26.87 14.48 -23.04
CA SER A 109 -28.13 15.19 -23.28
C SER A 109 -29.02 15.54 -22.10
#